data_AF-A0A090TGT5-F1
#
_entry.id   AF-A0A090TGT5-F1
#
_cell.length_a   1.000
_cell.length_b   1.000
_cell.length_c   1.000
_cell.angle_alpha   90.00
_cell.angle_beta   90.00
_cell.angle_gamma   90.00
#
_symmetry.space_group_name_H-M   'P 1'
#
loop_
_entity.id
_entity.type
_entity.pdbx_description
1 polymer ?
#
loop_
_entity_poly.entity_id
_entity_poly.type
_entity_poly.pdbx_seq_one_letter_code
_entity_poly.pdbx_strand_id
1 'polypeptide(L)'
;MQFELSPLSKDSDDDGVVDAEDDFPNDPAETKDSDKDGLGDNQDPDDDNDGVPDVDDDYPLDPTRSENIATSTQPDQCIGAENQQLLCDVLANDDDPENDQLTIILTEQPTYGAISVAEGKVLYTPSVDFVGLDEFSYRVDDGFNLSDPEWVSVQIDRTTPIEDAAPIYTAGFENGDPQSGLVQTQTASFSSSYDSLTKEPASYHYYQVENVPWARTGEHVLKFYGEPPAYRSEIAFMNNDYNFAPGDDYYYSASIRPDASWQNITKYSIIVTQWKSFSSGPHGAIRLSNNGDFKLTYHAPNYPTIDLGVAPQDTWTDIRVYFKKSLNADGRVMIWVNGELKLDRTGKTLLIGNNGYTKLGMYTEIRDARTLYFDNVSVSKAINRSLEEWGQAPVDGIYNDSDHDGVSNGLDPYPFDPNR
;
A
#
# COMPACT_ATOMS: atom_id res chain seq x y z
N MET A 1 17.60 43.49 72.64
CA MET A 1 18.15 44.10 71.42
C MET A 1 17.14 43.84 70.33
N GLN A 2 16.40 44.87 69.97
CA GLN A 2 15.49 44.88 68.83
C GLN A 2 16.41 44.95 67.61
N PHE A 3 16.43 43.90 66.78
CA PHE A 3 17.11 43.99 65.49
C PHE A 3 16.27 44.94 64.66
N GLU A 4 16.81 46.13 64.33
CA GLU A 4 16.22 46.91 63.24
C GLU A 4 16.38 46.07 61.98
N LEU A 5 15.25 45.71 61.40
CA LEU A 5 15.19 45.11 60.07
C LEU A 5 15.99 46.00 59.11
N SER A 6 16.73 45.38 58.21
CA SER A 6 17.49 46.11 57.20
C SER A 6 16.55 47.10 56.49
N PRO A 7 16.97 48.32 56.13
CA PRO A 7 16.16 49.21 55.30
C PRO A 7 15.80 48.60 53.93
N LEU A 8 16.43 47.48 53.54
CA LEU A 8 16.12 46.67 52.36
C LEU A 8 14.98 45.64 52.57
N SER A 9 14.46 45.49 53.79
CA SER A 9 13.32 44.61 54.08
C SER A 9 12.13 45.40 54.63
N LYS A 10 12.07 46.69 54.30
CA LYS A 10 10.92 47.52 54.60
C LYS A 10 9.86 47.22 53.55
N ASP A 11 8.66 46.94 54.03
CA ASP A 11 7.43 46.73 53.29
C ASP A 11 6.47 47.72 53.97
N SER A 12 6.05 48.73 53.23
CA SER A 12 5.43 49.95 53.79
C SER A 12 3.91 49.87 53.87
N ASP A 13 3.31 49.02 53.06
CA ASP A 13 1.88 48.79 52.97
C ASP A 13 1.46 47.36 53.32
N ASP A 14 2.43 46.50 53.71
CA ASP A 14 2.28 45.16 54.26
C ASP A 14 1.65 44.17 53.26
N ASP A 15 1.95 44.28 51.97
CA ASP A 15 1.41 43.41 50.92
C ASP A 15 2.27 42.17 50.61
N GLY A 16 3.49 42.12 51.17
CA GLY A 16 4.42 41.02 51.09
C GLY A 16 5.55 41.20 50.06
N VAL A 17 5.59 42.30 49.31
CA VAL A 17 6.74 42.72 48.50
C VAL A 17 7.51 43.81 49.25
N VAL A 18 8.84 43.80 49.18
CA VAL A 18 9.64 44.82 49.87
C VAL A 18 9.71 46.08 49.02
N ASP A 19 9.74 47.26 49.64
CA ASP A 19 9.82 48.60 49.01
C ASP A 19 10.90 48.71 47.89
N ALA A 20 11.92 47.85 47.89
CA ALA A 20 13.02 47.86 46.93
C ALA A 20 12.74 47.05 45.65
N GLU A 21 11.71 46.20 45.67
CA GLU A 21 11.26 45.32 44.57
C GLU A 21 9.81 45.64 44.16
N ASP A 22 9.23 46.69 44.74
CA ASP A 22 7.87 47.15 44.57
C ASP A 22 7.88 48.51 43.86
N ASP A 23 7.21 48.59 42.70
CA ASP A 23 7.11 49.82 41.93
C ASP A 23 6.10 50.80 42.55
N PHE A 24 5.18 50.32 43.40
CA PHE A 24 4.21 51.10 44.18
C PHE A 24 4.26 50.82 45.70
N PRO A 25 5.35 51.20 46.43
CA PRO A 25 5.57 50.88 47.85
C PRO A 25 4.60 51.49 48.87
N ASN A 26 3.44 52.01 48.48
CA ASN A 26 2.44 52.48 49.44
C ASN A 26 1.01 52.12 48.98
N ASP A 27 0.85 51.32 47.92
CA ASP A 27 -0.42 50.80 47.45
C ASP A 27 -0.44 49.27 47.59
N PRO A 28 -1.04 48.70 48.64
CA PRO A 28 -1.01 47.26 48.88
C PRO A 28 -1.85 46.43 47.87
N ALA A 29 -2.44 47.08 46.87
CA ALA A 29 -3.16 46.44 45.77
C ALA A 29 -2.34 46.34 44.48
N GLU A 30 -1.14 46.93 44.44
CA GLU A 30 -0.29 46.97 43.25
C GLU A 30 1.18 46.92 43.62
N THR A 31 1.96 46.17 42.86
CA THR A 31 3.41 46.04 43.07
C THR A 31 4.23 46.23 41.79
N LYS A 32 3.58 46.34 40.64
CA LYS A 32 4.21 46.31 39.32
C LYS A 32 3.79 47.49 38.46
N ASP A 33 4.77 47.97 37.69
CA ASP A 33 4.66 48.95 36.63
C ASP A 33 5.42 48.40 35.41
N SER A 34 4.73 47.61 34.58
CA SER A 34 5.35 46.81 33.53
C SER A 34 6.00 47.66 32.42
N ASP A 35 5.39 48.79 32.04
CA ASP A 35 5.91 49.71 31.02
C ASP A 35 6.67 50.93 31.59
N LYS A 36 6.54 51.19 32.90
CA LYS A 36 7.19 52.29 33.65
C LYS A 36 6.64 53.67 33.35
N ASP A 37 5.35 53.78 33.02
CA ASP A 37 4.69 55.07 32.83
C ASP A 37 4.17 55.72 34.14
N GLY A 38 4.14 54.94 35.23
CA GLY A 38 3.72 55.36 36.56
C GLY A 38 2.24 55.11 36.89
N LEU A 39 1.50 54.45 36.01
CA LEU A 39 0.29 53.69 36.32
C LEU A 39 0.70 52.25 36.64
N GLY A 40 -0.06 51.60 37.52
CA GLY A 40 0.22 50.22 37.86
C GLY A 40 -0.66 49.27 37.08
N ASP A 41 -0.18 48.05 36.86
CA ASP A 41 -0.80 47.04 35.98
C ASP A 41 -2.31 46.79 36.31
N ASN A 42 -2.75 47.01 37.55
CA ASN A 42 -4.17 46.86 37.93
C ASN A 42 -5.11 47.99 37.47
N GLN A 43 -4.57 49.14 37.03
CA GLN A 43 -5.33 50.32 36.56
C GLN A 43 -4.91 50.75 35.15
N ASP A 44 -3.77 50.29 34.65
CA ASP A 44 -3.34 50.51 33.29
C ASP A 44 -4.16 49.61 32.33
N PRO A 45 -4.69 50.14 31.22
CA PRO A 45 -5.31 49.32 30.18
C PRO A 45 -4.34 48.84 29.08
N ASP A 46 -3.05 49.18 29.14
CA ASP A 46 -2.01 48.85 28.17
C ASP A 46 -0.66 48.66 28.90
N ASP A 47 -0.51 47.53 29.58
CA ASP A 47 0.55 47.24 30.57
C ASP A 47 1.98 47.22 29.97
N ASP A 48 2.13 47.15 28.65
CA ASP A 48 3.42 47.18 27.96
C ASP A 48 3.61 48.35 26.98
N ASN A 49 2.54 49.12 26.75
CA ASN A 49 2.51 50.37 25.99
C ASN A 49 2.99 50.21 24.55
N ASP A 50 2.67 49.07 23.95
CA ASP A 50 2.88 48.82 22.53
C ASP A 50 1.79 49.46 21.64
N GLY A 51 0.71 49.92 22.28
CA GLY A 51 -0.43 50.61 21.68
C GLY A 51 -1.64 49.71 21.42
N VAL A 52 -1.63 48.45 21.87
CA VAL A 52 -2.75 47.51 21.87
C VAL A 52 -3.23 47.30 23.32
N PRO A 53 -4.49 47.63 23.66
CA PRO A 53 -4.97 47.44 25.03
C PRO A 53 -4.98 45.96 25.46
N ASP A 54 -4.72 45.66 26.73
CA ASP A 54 -4.58 44.29 27.26
C ASP A 54 -5.76 43.36 26.95
N VAL A 55 -6.95 43.94 26.78
CA VAL A 55 -8.18 43.19 26.47
C VAL A 55 -8.22 42.65 25.04
N ASP A 56 -7.44 43.25 24.15
CA ASP A 56 -7.31 42.92 22.73
C ASP A 56 -5.88 42.43 22.40
N ASP A 57 -5.00 42.30 23.41
CA ASP A 57 -3.61 41.84 23.29
C ASP A 57 -3.44 40.40 23.79
N ASP A 58 -2.88 39.52 22.95
CA ASP A 58 -2.56 38.13 23.34
C ASP A 58 -1.33 38.05 24.27
N TYR A 59 -0.49 39.09 24.30
CA TYR A 59 0.74 39.25 25.07
C TYR A 59 0.81 40.59 25.83
N PRO A 60 -0.08 40.88 26.81
CA PRO A 60 -0.18 42.19 27.47
C PRO A 60 1.07 42.74 28.20
N LEU A 61 2.15 41.96 28.28
CA LEU A 61 3.38 42.32 29.00
C LEU A 61 4.63 42.25 28.09
N ASP A 62 4.47 42.02 26.79
CA ASP A 62 5.57 41.87 25.82
C ASP A 62 5.41 42.88 24.67
N PRO A 63 6.08 44.04 24.75
CA PRO A 63 5.85 45.15 23.83
C PRO A 63 6.41 44.92 22.41
N THR A 64 6.79 43.68 22.09
CA THR A 64 7.31 43.27 20.78
C THR A 64 6.31 42.47 19.95
N ARG A 65 5.18 42.05 20.54
CA ARG A 65 4.13 41.25 19.88
C ARG A 65 2.80 41.47 20.59
N SER A 66 1.74 41.55 19.81
CA SER A 66 0.38 41.80 20.32
C SER A 66 -0.68 40.80 19.84
N GLU A 67 -0.35 40.01 18.82
CA GLU A 67 -1.24 39.00 18.23
C GLU A 67 -0.52 37.64 18.24
N ASN A 68 -1.23 36.60 18.62
CA ASN A 68 -0.77 35.22 18.46
C ASN A 68 -1.34 34.61 17.17
N ILE A 69 -0.48 34.13 16.28
CA ILE A 69 -0.90 33.46 15.05
C ILE A 69 -0.82 31.95 15.22
N ALA A 70 -1.97 31.27 15.07
CA ALA A 70 -2.01 29.81 15.13
C ALA A 70 -0.96 29.14 14.22
N THR A 71 -0.22 28.18 14.80
CA THR A 71 0.79 27.39 14.09
C THR A 71 0.23 26.75 12.80
N SER A 72 1.01 26.85 11.72
CA SER A 72 0.69 26.24 10.42
C SER A 72 1.37 24.88 10.27
N THR A 73 0.62 23.81 10.47
CA THR A 73 1.12 22.42 10.32
C THR A 73 1.27 21.97 8.87
N GLN A 74 2.22 21.07 8.58
CA GLN A 74 2.46 20.50 7.25
C GLN A 74 2.49 18.96 7.26
N PRO A 75 2.06 18.28 6.17
CA PRO A 75 2.04 16.82 6.13
C PRO A 75 3.43 16.18 6.32
N ASP A 76 3.46 15.08 7.07
CA ASP A 76 4.69 14.41 7.46
C ASP A 76 4.85 13.01 6.84
N GLN A 77 6.10 12.56 6.74
CA GLN A 77 6.45 11.19 6.42
C GLN A 77 7.56 10.66 7.33
N CYS A 78 7.30 9.50 7.96
CA CYS A 78 8.31 8.75 8.71
C CYS A 78 8.57 7.40 8.07
N ILE A 79 9.83 6.97 8.05
CA ILE A 79 10.24 5.65 7.55
C ILE A 79 11.03 4.93 8.65
N GLY A 80 10.61 3.72 9.00
CA GLY A 80 11.21 2.88 10.03
C GLY A 80 11.37 1.43 9.58
N ALA A 81 11.82 0.58 10.50
CA ALA A 81 12.03 -0.84 10.27
C ALA A 81 11.04 -1.67 11.10
N GLU A 82 10.67 -2.84 10.58
CA GLU A 82 9.77 -3.76 11.29
C GLU A 82 10.32 -4.11 12.68
N ASN A 83 9.43 -4.27 13.65
CA ASN A 83 9.78 -4.60 15.04
C ASN A 83 10.71 -3.58 15.74
N GLN A 84 10.89 -2.37 15.20
CA GLN A 84 11.67 -1.29 15.79
C GLN A 84 10.81 -0.05 16.01
N GLN A 85 10.99 0.61 17.16
CA GLN A 85 10.33 1.90 17.40
C GLN A 85 10.92 2.98 16.49
N LEU A 86 10.07 3.88 16.04
CA LEU A 86 10.38 4.97 15.12
C LEU A 86 10.06 6.30 15.80
N LEU A 87 11.04 7.21 15.85
CA LEU A 87 10.84 8.56 16.36
C LEU A 87 10.55 9.50 15.18
N CYS A 88 9.34 10.03 15.13
CA CYS A 88 8.82 10.97 14.15
C CYS A 88 8.93 12.41 14.67
N ASP A 89 9.68 13.24 13.97
CA ASP A 89 9.83 14.67 14.27
C ASP A 89 8.80 15.47 13.46
N VAL A 90 7.54 15.40 13.89
CA VAL A 90 6.39 15.96 13.15
C VAL A 90 6.39 17.49 13.13
N LEU A 91 7.09 18.14 14.06
CA LEU A 91 7.16 19.61 14.12
C LEU A 91 8.27 20.19 13.25
N ALA A 92 9.11 19.36 12.61
CA ALA A 92 10.34 19.81 11.95
C ALA A 92 10.10 20.67 10.69
N ASN A 93 8.91 20.59 10.12
CA ASN A 93 8.44 21.27 8.90
C ASN A 93 7.23 22.17 9.17
N ASP A 94 6.80 22.28 10.43
CA ASP A 94 5.74 23.20 10.85
C ASP A 94 6.30 24.61 11.05
N ASP A 95 5.45 25.62 10.91
CA ASP A 95 5.82 27.03 11.02
C ASP A 95 4.96 27.71 12.08
N ASP A 96 5.64 28.27 13.09
CA ASP A 96 5.06 29.06 14.15
C ASP A 96 5.69 30.47 14.10
N PRO A 97 4.95 31.51 13.70
CA PRO A 97 5.52 32.83 13.45
C PRO A 97 6.19 33.46 14.69
N GLU A 98 5.64 33.19 15.86
CA GLU A 98 6.08 33.71 17.16
C GLU A 98 7.18 32.86 17.80
N ASN A 99 7.38 31.63 17.32
CA ASN A 99 8.30 30.61 17.85
C ASN A 99 8.00 30.22 19.30
N ASP A 100 6.72 30.08 19.63
CA ASP A 100 6.25 29.62 20.92
C ASP A 100 6.53 28.13 21.14
N GLN A 101 6.31 27.69 22.39
CA GLN A 101 6.53 26.31 22.75
C GLN A 101 5.38 25.42 22.26
N LEU A 102 5.66 24.62 21.24
CA LEU A 102 4.68 23.74 20.62
C LEU A 102 4.45 22.43 21.39
N THR A 103 3.19 22.06 21.59
CA THR A 103 2.75 20.80 22.19
C THR A 103 1.92 19.96 21.20
N ILE A 104 2.36 18.73 20.95
CA ILE A 104 1.67 17.80 20.04
C ILE A 104 0.44 17.20 20.71
N ILE A 105 -0.72 17.28 20.04
CA ILE A 105 -1.97 16.62 20.41
C ILE A 105 -2.38 15.63 19.32
N LEU A 106 -2.48 14.35 19.67
CA LEU A 106 -2.88 13.30 18.75
C LEU A 106 -4.40 13.33 18.50
N THR A 107 -4.82 13.40 17.24
CA THR A 107 -6.23 13.48 16.85
C THR A 107 -6.79 12.14 16.35
N GLU A 108 -5.95 11.32 15.70
CA GLU A 108 -6.31 9.97 15.25
C GLU A 108 -5.19 8.98 15.54
N GLN A 109 -5.55 7.76 15.91
CA GLN A 109 -4.60 6.69 16.21
C GLN A 109 -4.33 5.85 14.95
N PRO A 110 -3.09 5.34 14.79
CA PRO A 110 -2.76 4.41 13.72
C PRO A 110 -3.47 3.07 13.87
N THR A 111 -3.60 2.34 12.76
CA THR A 111 -4.26 1.02 12.74
C THR A 111 -3.29 -0.11 13.12
N TYR A 112 -2.02 0.02 12.76
CA TYR A 112 -1.04 -1.07 12.85
C TYR A 112 0.12 -0.77 13.79
N GLY A 113 0.02 0.29 14.59
CA GLY A 113 0.99 0.61 15.64
C GLY A 113 0.35 1.31 16.83
N ALA A 114 1.19 1.67 17.79
CA ALA A 114 0.82 2.50 18.93
C ALA A 114 1.73 3.73 18.96
N ILE A 115 1.18 4.87 19.36
CA ILE A 115 1.91 6.14 19.44
C ILE A 115 1.96 6.67 20.86
N SER A 116 3.07 7.30 21.21
CA SER A 116 3.26 8.09 22.41
C SER A 116 4.07 9.34 22.08
N VAL A 117 3.83 10.45 22.77
CA VAL A 117 4.63 11.67 22.60
C VAL A 117 5.74 11.68 23.66
N ALA A 118 6.99 11.89 23.23
CA ALA A 118 8.14 12.01 24.10
C ALA A 118 9.10 13.07 23.53
N GLU A 119 9.54 14.01 24.38
CA GLU A 119 10.52 15.05 24.02
C GLU A 119 10.12 15.87 22.77
N GLY A 120 8.83 16.22 22.64
CA GLY A 120 8.33 16.99 21.50
C GLY A 120 8.26 16.20 20.18
N LYS A 121 8.41 14.87 20.24
CA LYS A 121 8.36 13.98 19.06
C LYS A 121 7.36 12.86 19.27
N VAL A 122 6.87 12.29 18.18
CA VAL A 122 5.98 11.13 18.21
C VAL A 122 6.82 9.85 18.14
N LEU A 123 6.76 9.02 19.16
CA LEU A 123 7.32 7.68 19.16
C LEU A 123 6.25 6.69 18.67
N TYR A 124 6.42 6.19 17.45
CA TYR A 124 5.61 5.13 16.85
C TYR A 124 6.21 3.76 17.17
N THR A 125 5.38 2.84 17.65
CA THR A 125 5.73 1.44 17.91
C THR A 125 4.91 0.55 16.99
N PRO A 126 5.50 -0.05 15.93
CA PRO A 126 4.79 -0.97 15.06
C PRO A 126 4.24 -2.16 15.84
N SER A 127 3.10 -2.70 15.41
CA SER A 127 2.67 -4.03 15.84
C SER A 127 3.72 -5.06 15.46
N VAL A 128 3.82 -6.13 16.24
CA VAL A 128 4.78 -7.22 15.97
C VAL A 128 4.59 -7.73 14.54
N ASP A 129 5.70 -7.81 13.80
CA ASP A 129 5.82 -8.26 12.41
C ASP A 129 5.04 -7.42 11.37
N PHE A 130 4.58 -6.23 11.74
CA PHE A 130 3.97 -5.31 10.79
C PHE A 130 4.99 -4.75 9.81
N VAL A 131 4.66 -4.82 8.52
CA VAL A 131 5.37 -4.20 7.40
C VAL A 131 4.33 -3.55 6.49
N GLY A 132 4.56 -2.29 6.13
CA GLY A 132 3.66 -1.56 5.24
C GLY A 132 3.43 -0.11 5.65
N LEU A 133 2.30 0.43 5.21
CA LEU A 133 1.91 1.81 5.48
C LEU A 133 0.90 1.88 6.63
N ASP A 134 1.07 2.86 7.48
CA ASP A 134 0.14 3.25 8.54
C ASP A 134 -0.02 4.77 8.52
N GLU A 135 -1.06 5.29 9.14
CA GLU A 135 -1.32 6.72 9.16
C GLU A 135 -1.91 7.15 10.50
N PHE A 136 -1.55 8.35 10.94
CA PHE A 136 -2.16 8.99 12.11
C PHE A 136 -2.23 10.49 11.88
N SER A 137 -3.01 11.20 12.68
CA SER A 137 -3.09 12.66 12.61
C SER A 137 -2.80 13.32 13.95
N TYR A 138 -2.28 14.53 13.90
CA TYR A 138 -2.02 15.38 15.06
C TYR A 138 -2.46 16.81 14.79
N ARG A 139 -2.49 17.61 15.85
CA ARG A 139 -2.52 19.08 15.79
C ARG A 139 -1.53 19.62 16.83
N VAL A 140 -1.22 20.89 16.72
CA VAL A 140 -0.30 21.59 17.61
C VAL A 140 -1.07 22.57 18.51
N ASP A 141 -0.67 22.65 19.77
CA ASP A 141 -1.07 23.65 20.75
C ASP A 141 0.16 24.51 21.08
N ASP A 142 0.12 25.80 20.75
CA ASP A 142 1.20 26.77 20.99
C ASP A 142 1.07 27.47 22.37
N GLY A 143 0.04 27.14 23.14
CA GLY A 143 -0.30 27.77 24.42
C GLY A 143 -1.46 28.77 24.34
N PHE A 144 -1.80 29.24 23.13
CA PHE A 144 -2.86 30.22 22.87
C PHE A 144 -3.91 29.69 21.88
N ASN A 145 -3.47 29.01 20.83
CA ASN A 145 -4.27 28.52 19.73
C ASN A 145 -4.02 27.03 19.47
N LEU A 146 -4.93 26.45 18.68
CA LEU A 146 -4.83 25.10 18.19
C LEU A 146 -4.76 25.14 16.67
N SER A 147 -3.78 24.46 16.09
CA SER A 147 -3.68 24.29 14.64
C SER A 147 -4.85 23.47 14.07
N ASP A 148 -5.00 23.53 12.74
CA ASP A 148 -5.77 22.52 12.01
C ASP A 148 -5.10 21.14 12.15
N PRO A 149 -5.85 20.02 12.10
CA PRO A 149 -5.27 18.69 12.11
C PRO A 149 -4.48 18.36 10.83
N GLU A 150 -3.36 17.67 10.97
CA GLU A 150 -2.48 17.28 9.87
C GLU A 150 -2.09 15.80 9.92
N TRP A 151 -1.85 15.22 8.74
CA TRP A 151 -1.62 13.79 8.55
C TRP A 151 -0.14 13.43 8.51
N VAL A 152 0.18 12.32 9.18
CA VAL A 152 1.51 11.68 9.16
C VAL A 152 1.40 10.33 8.47
N SER A 153 2.19 10.13 7.42
CA SER A 153 2.36 8.84 6.76
C SER A 153 3.52 8.07 7.37
N VAL A 154 3.27 6.87 7.90
CA VAL A 154 4.30 5.98 8.44
C VAL A 154 4.55 4.83 7.48
N GLN A 155 5.81 4.59 7.12
CA GLN A 155 6.24 3.43 6.35
C GLN A 155 7.16 2.56 7.19
N ILE A 156 6.81 1.28 7.34
CA ILE A 156 7.63 0.28 8.04
C ILE A 156 8.19 -0.69 7.01
N ASP A 157 9.51 -0.69 6.88
CA ASP A 157 10.25 -1.54 5.95
C ASP A 157 10.66 -2.85 6.62
N ARG A 158 10.65 -3.94 5.84
CA ARG A 158 11.11 -5.25 6.30
C ARG A 158 12.62 -5.28 6.57
N THR A 159 13.02 -6.00 7.60
CA THR A 159 14.42 -6.30 7.95
C THR A 159 14.76 -7.79 7.88
N THR A 160 13.77 -8.67 7.96
CA THR A 160 13.92 -10.12 7.81
C THR A 160 14.11 -10.48 6.34
N PRO A 161 15.20 -11.16 5.96
CA PRO A 161 15.33 -11.69 4.61
C PRO A 161 14.21 -12.69 4.30
N ILE A 162 13.62 -12.55 3.12
CA ILE A 162 12.78 -13.61 2.55
C ILE A 162 13.74 -14.54 1.78
N GLU A 163 14.05 -15.69 2.37
CA GLU A 163 14.94 -16.68 1.74
C GLU A 163 14.17 -17.58 0.75
N ASP A 164 14.92 -18.23 -0.15
CA ASP A 164 14.48 -19.31 -1.07
C ASP A 164 13.74 -18.91 -2.37
N ALA A 165 14.40 -18.17 -3.25
CA ALA A 165 14.07 -18.19 -4.67
C ALA A 165 14.40 -19.58 -5.28
N ALA A 166 13.47 -20.53 -5.16
CA ALA A 166 13.60 -21.84 -5.78
C ALA A 166 13.31 -21.76 -7.30
N PRO A 167 14.02 -22.56 -8.12
CA PRO A 167 13.74 -22.65 -9.55
C PRO A 167 12.32 -23.18 -9.80
N ILE A 168 11.57 -22.45 -10.62
CA ILE A 168 10.19 -22.75 -10.97
C ILE A 168 10.15 -23.89 -11.99
N TYR A 169 9.42 -24.96 -11.68
CA TYR A 169 8.99 -25.96 -12.66
C TYR A 169 7.63 -25.55 -13.21
N THR A 170 7.59 -24.96 -14.40
CA THR A 170 6.34 -24.87 -15.16
C THR A 170 6.08 -26.24 -15.77
N ALA A 171 4.97 -26.88 -15.39
CA ALA A 171 4.54 -28.10 -16.06
C ALA A 171 4.06 -27.75 -17.47
N GLY A 172 4.96 -27.83 -18.46
CA GLY A 172 4.61 -27.80 -19.88
C GLY A 172 3.93 -29.09 -20.37
N PHE A 173 3.34 -29.88 -19.48
CA PHE A 173 2.76 -31.18 -19.79
C PHE A 173 1.24 -31.13 -19.69
N GLU A 174 0.57 -30.61 -20.72
CA GLU A 174 -0.88 -30.76 -20.83
C GLU A 174 -1.33 -32.19 -21.22
N ASN A 175 -0.49 -33.24 -21.15
CA ASN A 175 -0.95 -34.64 -21.32
C ASN A 175 0.05 -35.78 -21.03
N GLY A 176 1.29 -35.53 -20.58
CA GLY A 176 2.30 -36.61 -20.52
C GLY A 176 2.61 -37.27 -21.89
N ASP A 177 2.14 -36.68 -23.00
CA ASP A 177 2.34 -37.18 -24.36
C ASP A 177 3.56 -36.48 -25.01
N PRO A 178 4.59 -37.23 -25.45
CA PRO A 178 5.77 -36.67 -26.12
C PRO A 178 5.51 -36.06 -27.51
N GLN A 179 4.27 -36.04 -28.02
CA GLN A 179 3.90 -35.52 -29.35
C GLN A 179 3.10 -34.19 -29.37
N SER A 180 3.10 -33.38 -28.31
CA SER A 180 2.36 -32.10 -28.27
C SER A 180 2.87 -31.00 -29.24
N GLY A 181 3.90 -31.27 -30.05
CA GLY A 181 4.47 -30.27 -30.98
C GLY A 181 5.20 -29.11 -30.29
N LEU A 182 5.25 -29.08 -28.96
CA LEU A 182 6.06 -28.16 -28.17
C LEU A 182 7.43 -28.80 -27.89
N VAL A 183 8.49 -28.02 -28.01
CA VAL A 183 9.88 -28.48 -27.86
C VAL A 183 10.08 -29.04 -26.44
N GLN A 184 10.66 -30.25 -26.33
CA GLN A 184 10.86 -31.02 -25.07
C GLN A 184 11.76 -30.36 -24.01
N THR A 185 12.09 -29.07 -24.13
CA THR A 185 12.86 -28.35 -23.12
C THR A 185 11.92 -27.74 -22.10
N GLN A 186 11.95 -28.27 -20.86
CA GLN A 186 11.47 -27.55 -19.67
C GLN A 186 11.90 -26.10 -19.77
N THR A 187 10.95 -25.22 -20.02
CA THR A 187 11.26 -23.82 -20.30
C THR A 187 10.99 -23.06 -19.03
N ALA A 188 12.04 -22.91 -18.23
CA ALA A 188 12.03 -21.96 -17.15
C ALA A 188 11.78 -20.56 -17.75
N SER A 189 10.65 -19.97 -17.40
CA SER A 189 10.36 -18.59 -17.73
C SER A 189 11.23 -17.70 -16.84
N PHE A 190 12.34 -17.23 -17.39
CA PHE A 190 13.23 -16.27 -16.76
C PHE A 190 13.01 -14.90 -17.38
N SER A 191 12.72 -13.92 -16.51
CA SER A 191 12.85 -12.51 -16.86
C SER A 191 14.32 -12.20 -17.14
N SER A 192 14.64 -11.78 -18.37
CA SER A 192 15.95 -11.24 -18.76
C SER A 192 16.18 -9.79 -18.31
N SER A 193 15.52 -9.30 -17.26
CA SER A 193 16.10 -8.18 -16.51
C SER A 193 17.18 -8.74 -15.61
N TYR A 194 18.43 -8.37 -15.89
CA TYR A 194 19.65 -8.82 -15.21
C TYR A 194 19.69 -8.55 -13.68
N ASP A 195 18.60 -8.05 -13.08
CA ASP A 195 18.47 -7.72 -11.65
C ASP A 195 17.35 -8.49 -10.90
N SER A 196 16.61 -9.41 -11.53
CA SER A 196 15.53 -10.15 -10.82
C SER A 196 15.94 -11.55 -10.34
N LEU A 197 17.22 -11.91 -10.49
CA LEU A 197 17.85 -13.16 -10.02
C LEU A 197 19.28 -12.93 -9.50
N THR A 198 19.59 -11.71 -9.06
CA THR A 198 20.85 -11.46 -8.35
C THR A 198 20.79 -12.18 -7.01
N LYS A 199 21.89 -12.85 -6.64
CA LYS A 199 22.15 -13.36 -5.28
C LYS A 199 22.14 -12.25 -4.21
N GLU A 200 21.97 -11.01 -4.61
CA GLU A 200 21.70 -9.86 -3.77
C GLU A 200 20.19 -9.55 -3.89
N PRO A 201 19.41 -9.63 -2.81
CA PRO A 201 18.00 -9.28 -2.82
C PRO A 201 17.85 -7.84 -3.33
N ALA A 202 17.20 -7.67 -4.48
CA ALA A 202 16.64 -6.36 -4.79
C ALA A 202 15.47 -6.16 -3.84
N SER A 203 15.44 -5.03 -3.13
CA SER A 203 14.44 -4.62 -2.13
C SER A 203 12.99 -4.50 -2.64
N TYR A 204 12.67 -5.12 -3.79
CA TYR A 204 11.42 -4.91 -4.51
C TYR A 204 10.80 -6.20 -5.07
N HIS A 205 11.50 -7.33 -5.27
CA HIS A 205 10.90 -8.53 -5.89
C HIS A 205 10.91 -9.71 -4.92
N TYR A 206 9.73 -10.15 -4.48
CA TYR A 206 9.59 -11.22 -3.49
C TYR A 206 8.69 -12.33 -4.04
N TYR A 207 9.28 -13.34 -4.67
CA TYR A 207 8.56 -14.55 -5.04
C TYR A 207 9.40 -15.80 -4.76
N GLN A 208 8.74 -16.89 -4.40
CA GLN A 208 9.35 -18.18 -4.10
C GLN A 208 8.49 -19.33 -4.62
N VAL A 209 9.09 -20.51 -4.75
CA VAL A 209 8.32 -21.76 -4.89
C VAL A 209 8.14 -22.32 -3.48
N GLU A 210 6.90 -22.52 -3.06
CA GLU A 210 6.59 -23.04 -1.72
C GLU A 210 6.03 -24.46 -1.82
N ASN A 211 6.55 -25.37 -1.00
CA ASN A 211 5.97 -26.71 -0.86
C ASN A 211 4.76 -26.63 0.07
N VAL A 212 3.59 -27.01 -0.44
CA VAL A 212 2.32 -26.87 0.29
C VAL A 212 1.40 -28.06 0.01
N PRO A 213 0.71 -28.60 1.02
CA PRO A 213 -0.18 -29.76 0.85
C PRO A 213 -1.48 -29.44 0.12
N TRP A 214 -1.77 -28.14 -0.11
CA TRP A 214 -2.97 -27.64 -0.77
C TRP A 214 -2.69 -27.14 -2.20
N ALA A 215 -1.51 -27.43 -2.75
CA ALA A 215 -1.19 -27.17 -4.15
C ALA A 215 -2.27 -27.80 -5.04
N ARG A 216 -2.70 -27.07 -6.07
CA ARG A 216 -3.69 -27.57 -7.02
C ARG A 216 -3.08 -28.67 -7.88
N THR A 217 -1.81 -28.53 -8.25
CA THR A 217 -1.06 -29.53 -8.99
C THR A 217 0.25 -29.89 -8.28
N GLY A 218 0.52 -31.19 -8.13
CA GLY A 218 1.71 -31.67 -7.43
C GLY A 218 1.73 -31.27 -5.94
N GLU A 219 2.85 -30.70 -5.51
CA GLU A 219 3.10 -30.37 -4.09
C GLU A 219 3.68 -28.94 -3.92
N HIS A 220 3.72 -28.15 -4.99
CA HIS A 220 4.40 -26.85 -4.99
C HIS A 220 3.54 -25.76 -5.64
N VAL A 221 3.66 -24.54 -5.13
CA VAL A 221 3.00 -23.35 -5.69
C VAL A 221 3.99 -22.22 -5.89
N LEU A 222 3.69 -21.30 -6.81
CA LEU A 222 4.36 -20.02 -6.89
C LEU A 222 3.75 -19.07 -5.89
N LYS A 223 4.56 -18.55 -4.99
CA LYS A 223 4.14 -17.57 -3.98
C LYS A 223 4.75 -16.23 -4.29
N PHE A 224 3.92 -15.21 -4.39
CA PHE A 224 4.32 -13.82 -4.52
C PHE A 224 3.99 -13.10 -3.23
N TYR A 225 4.95 -12.33 -2.74
CA TYR A 225 4.77 -11.38 -1.66
C TYR A 225 4.89 -9.96 -2.20
N GLY A 226 4.04 -9.08 -1.71
CA GLY A 226 4.02 -7.67 -2.06
C GLY A 226 3.82 -6.88 -0.78
N GLU A 227 4.67 -5.89 -0.55
CA GLU A 227 4.57 -5.02 0.62
C GLU A 227 5.02 -3.60 0.23
N PRO A 228 4.47 -2.54 0.81
CA PRO A 228 4.99 -1.19 0.61
C PRO A 228 6.47 -1.08 1.00
N PRO A 229 7.26 -0.23 0.31
CA PRO A 229 6.91 0.60 -0.84
C PRO A 229 6.97 -0.18 -2.17
N ALA A 230 7.09 -1.52 -2.14
CA ALA A 230 7.25 -2.31 -3.34
C ALA A 230 6.03 -2.16 -4.25
N TYR A 231 6.26 -1.55 -5.41
CA TYR A 231 5.22 -1.37 -6.43
C TYR A 231 5.06 -2.60 -7.33
N ARG A 232 5.89 -3.64 -7.18
CA ARG A 232 5.94 -4.76 -8.12
C ARG A 232 6.57 -6.00 -7.48
N SER A 233 5.95 -7.15 -7.56
CA SER A 233 6.56 -8.47 -7.36
C SER A 233 6.05 -9.36 -8.48
N GLU A 234 6.78 -9.47 -9.58
CA GLU A 234 6.29 -10.11 -10.80
C GLU A 234 7.36 -10.91 -11.52
N ILE A 235 6.94 -11.98 -12.20
CA ILE A 235 7.72 -12.68 -13.22
C ILE A 235 7.20 -12.35 -14.62
N ALA A 236 8.00 -12.62 -15.64
CA ALA A 236 7.69 -12.28 -17.04
C ALA A 236 8.10 -13.39 -18.02
N PHE A 237 7.18 -13.75 -18.92
CA PHE A 237 7.40 -14.72 -20.01
C PHE A 237 7.94 -14.02 -21.26
N MET A 238 9.23 -13.65 -21.24
CA MET A 238 9.84 -12.84 -22.32
C MET A 238 10.52 -13.64 -23.44
N ASN A 239 10.60 -14.97 -23.32
CA ASN A 239 11.13 -15.80 -24.40
C ASN A 239 10.23 -15.64 -25.65
N ASN A 240 10.86 -15.59 -26.84
CA ASN A 240 10.19 -15.50 -28.12
C ASN A 240 9.12 -16.57 -28.34
N ASP A 241 9.26 -17.74 -27.74
CA ASP A 241 8.26 -18.81 -27.76
C ASP A 241 6.93 -18.40 -27.11
N TYR A 242 6.97 -17.46 -26.15
CA TYR A 242 5.84 -16.99 -25.33
C TYR A 242 5.43 -15.55 -25.61
N ASN A 243 6.14 -14.84 -26.49
CA ASN A 243 5.80 -13.47 -26.87
C ASN A 243 4.63 -13.47 -27.84
N PHE A 244 3.70 -12.53 -27.73
CA PHE A 244 2.62 -12.36 -28.70
C PHE A 244 2.92 -11.24 -29.70
N ALA A 245 2.50 -11.43 -30.96
CA ALA A 245 2.57 -10.43 -32.02
C ALA A 245 1.18 -10.15 -32.62
N PRO A 246 0.98 -9.04 -33.36
CA PRO A 246 -0.25 -8.84 -34.13
C PRO A 246 -0.52 -9.99 -35.09
N GLY A 247 -1.70 -10.61 -34.98
CA GLY A 247 -2.16 -11.75 -35.75
C GLY A 247 -2.14 -13.06 -34.98
N ASP A 248 -1.36 -13.15 -33.90
CA ASP A 248 -1.22 -14.37 -33.10
C ASP A 248 -2.52 -14.69 -32.33
N ASP A 249 -2.83 -15.99 -32.30
CA ASP A 249 -3.66 -16.59 -31.27
C ASP A 249 -2.80 -16.83 -30.02
N TYR A 250 -3.35 -16.48 -28.86
CA TYR A 250 -2.63 -16.54 -27.60
C TYR A 250 -3.50 -17.07 -26.48
N TYR A 251 -2.89 -17.87 -25.61
CA TYR A 251 -3.54 -18.61 -24.55
C TYR A 251 -2.76 -18.41 -23.26
N TYR A 252 -3.48 -18.06 -22.20
CA TYR A 252 -2.98 -17.96 -20.85
C TYR A 252 -3.91 -18.73 -19.91
N SER A 253 -3.34 -19.52 -19.01
CA SER A 253 -4.09 -20.08 -17.88
C SER A 253 -3.31 -19.92 -16.59
N ALA A 254 -4.02 -19.79 -15.48
CA ALA A 254 -3.46 -19.90 -14.15
C ALA A 254 -4.56 -20.22 -13.15
N SER A 255 -4.19 -20.88 -12.06
CA SER A 255 -4.97 -20.93 -10.84
C SER A 255 -4.39 -19.92 -9.87
N ILE A 256 -5.23 -19.03 -9.36
CA ILE A 256 -4.83 -17.92 -8.48
C ILE A 256 -5.52 -18.10 -7.13
N ARG A 257 -4.75 -17.98 -6.04
CA ARG A 257 -5.25 -18.14 -4.66
C ARG A 257 -4.72 -16.99 -3.80
N PRO A 258 -5.53 -15.95 -3.50
CA PRO A 258 -5.20 -14.98 -2.47
C PRO A 258 -5.26 -15.62 -1.09
N ASP A 259 -4.38 -15.23 -0.17
CA ASP A 259 -4.41 -15.70 1.21
C ASP A 259 -5.26 -14.78 2.11
N ALA A 260 -5.23 -15.02 3.42
CA ALA A 260 -5.93 -14.22 4.43
C ALA A 260 -5.51 -12.74 4.48
N SER A 261 -4.33 -12.35 3.96
CA SER A 261 -3.90 -10.94 3.93
C SER A 261 -4.85 -10.08 3.09
N TRP A 262 -5.59 -10.67 2.14
CA TRP A 262 -6.56 -9.96 1.31
C TRP A 262 -7.89 -9.65 2.04
N GLN A 263 -8.00 -9.84 3.36
CA GLN A 263 -9.20 -9.51 4.15
C GLN A 263 -9.39 -8.02 4.39
N ASN A 264 -8.30 -7.25 4.40
CA ASN A 264 -8.36 -5.82 4.66
C ASN A 264 -8.79 -5.08 3.38
N ILE A 265 -10.06 -4.70 3.32
CA ILE A 265 -10.65 -4.02 2.18
C ILE A 265 -10.02 -2.63 2.03
N THR A 266 -9.33 -2.39 0.92
CA THR A 266 -8.94 -1.04 0.50
C THR A 266 -9.61 -0.71 -0.83
N LYS A 267 -9.68 0.59 -1.16
CA LYS A 267 -10.25 1.07 -2.43
C LYS A 267 -9.41 0.71 -3.67
N TYR A 268 -8.22 0.16 -3.47
CA TYR A 268 -7.24 -0.11 -4.51
C TYR A 268 -7.35 -1.53 -5.06
N SER A 269 -6.77 -1.75 -6.24
CA SER A 269 -6.74 -3.07 -6.87
C SER A 269 -5.37 -3.36 -7.47
N ILE A 270 -4.86 -4.55 -7.19
CA ILE A 270 -3.52 -4.96 -7.59
C ILE A 270 -3.62 -5.70 -8.92
N ILE A 271 -2.74 -5.37 -9.87
CA ILE A 271 -2.62 -6.15 -11.11
C ILE A 271 -1.97 -7.48 -10.77
N VAL A 272 -2.66 -8.58 -11.07
CA VAL A 272 -2.17 -9.95 -10.80
C VAL A 272 -1.67 -10.67 -12.05
N THR A 273 -2.12 -10.21 -13.22
CA THR A 273 -1.62 -10.67 -14.52
C THR A 273 -1.73 -9.54 -15.52
N GLN A 274 -0.72 -9.33 -16.34
CA GLN A 274 -0.75 -8.30 -17.38
C GLN A 274 -0.15 -8.77 -18.69
N TRP A 275 -0.75 -8.33 -19.80
CA TRP A 275 -0.21 -8.46 -21.14
C TRP A 275 0.43 -7.15 -21.53
N LYS A 276 1.76 -7.11 -21.45
CA LYS A 276 2.56 -5.91 -21.60
C LYS A 276 3.23 -5.86 -22.95
N SER A 277 3.26 -4.69 -23.57
CA SER A 277 4.08 -4.42 -24.75
C SER A 277 5.55 -4.19 -24.39
N PHE A 278 6.45 -4.56 -25.31
CA PHE A 278 7.86 -4.22 -25.22
C PHE A 278 8.11 -2.70 -25.27
N SER A 279 7.20 -1.92 -25.85
CA SER A 279 7.37 -0.49 -26.10
C SER A 279 6.38 0.43 -25.37
N SER A 280 5.49 -0.11 -24.52
CA SER A 280 4.47 0.68 -23.81
C SER A 280 4.01 0.01 -22.52
N GLY A 281 3.09 0.65 -21.77
CA GLY A 281 2.40 0.04 -20.61
C GLY A 281 1.56 -1.21 -20.96
N PRO A 282 0.91 -1.83 -19.96
CA PRO A 282 0.06 -3.00 -20.17
C PRO A 282 -1.07 -2.69 -21.15
N HIS A 283 -1.39 -3.60 -22.06
CA HIS A 283 -2.55 -3.46 -22.97
C HIS A 283 -3.84 -3.94 -22.31
N GLY A 284 -3.73 -4.98 -21.50
CA GLY A 284 -4.78 -5.50 -20.63
C GLY A 284 -4.17 -6.08 -19.36
N ALA A 285 -4.95 -6.07 -18.30
CA ALA A 285 -4.55 -6.59 -17.00
C ALA A 285 -5.75 -7.18 -16.26
N ILE A 286 -5.52 -8.34 -15.65
CA ILE A 286 -6.39 -8.87 -14.62
C ILE A 286 -5.99 -8.23 -13.30
N ARG A 287 -6.98 -7.70 -12.59
CA ARG A 287 -6.84 -7.07 -11.29
C ARG A 287 -7.62 -7.84 -10.25
N LEU A 288 -7.05 -7.88 -9.04
CA LEU A 288 -7.71 -8.38 -7.85
C LEU A 288 -7.86 -7.21 -6.87
N SER A 289 -9.10 -6.89 -6.51
CA SER A 289 -9.36 -5.97 -5.41
C SER A 289 -9.44 -6.70 -4.08
N ASN A 290 -9.35 -5.94 -2.99
CA ASN A 290 -9.29 -6.49 -1.65
C ASN A 290 -10.62 -7.07 -1.14
N ASN A 291 -11.74 -6.85 -1.82
CA ASN A 291 -12.97 -7.60 -1.58
C ASN A 291 -13.01 -8.94 -2.37
N GLY A 292 -11.89 -9.31 -3.01
CA GLY A 292 -11.80 -10.48 -3.86
C GLY A 292 -12.34 -10.27 -5.28
N ASP A 293 -12.84 -9.07 -5.66
CA ASP A 293 -13.35 -8.91 -7.03
C ASP A 293 -12.20 -9.05 -8.03
N PHE A 294 -12.46 -9.90 -9.01
CA PHE A 294 -11.59 -10.19 -10.11
C PHE A 294 -12.08 -9.40 -11.32
N LYS A 295 -11.24 -8.52 -11.87
CA LYS A 295 -11.66 -7.61 -12.94
C LYS A 295 -10.65 -7.63 -14.07
N LEU A 296 -11.14 -7.62 -15.30
CA LEU A 296 -10.33 -7.33 -16.47
C LEU A 296 -10.38 -5.82 -16.75
N THR A 297 -9.21 -5.22 -16.87
CA THR A 297 -9.02 -3.83 -17.28
C THR A 297 -8.20 -3.75 -18.56
N TYR A 298 -8.49 -2.75 -19.36
CA TYR A 298 -7.75 -2.45 -20.58
C TYR A 298 -7.15 -1.04 -20.46
N HIS A 299 -5.96 -0.85 -21.00
CA HIS A 299 -5.36 0.48 -21.05
C HIS A 299 -5.97 1.36 -22.16
N ALA A 300 -6.59 0.76 -23.18
CA ALA A 300 -7.21 1.51 -24.25
C ALA A 300 -8.43 2.30 -23.71
N PRO A 301 -8.53 3.63 -24.00
CA PRO A 301 -9.67 4.43 -23.57
C PRO A 301 -10.97 3.88 -24.19
N ASN A 302 -12.07 4.00 -23.44
CA ASN A 302 -13.42 3.53 -23.82
C ASN A 302 -13.62 2.00 -23.82
N TYR A 303 -12.70 1.23 -23.23
CA TYR A 303 -12.95 -0.17 -22.94
C TYR A 303 -13.52 -0.31 -21.52
N PRO A 304 -14.66 -1.01 -21.36
CA PRO A 304 -15.23 -1.22 -20.03
C PRO A 304 -14.34 -2.13 -19.20
N THR A 305 -14.30 -1.89 -17.89
CA THR A 305 -13.87 -2.89 -16.92
C THR A 305 -14.87 -4.03 -16.94
N ILE A 306 -14.38 -5.26 -17.07
CA ILE A 306 -15.21 -6.46 -17.07
C ILE A 306 -15.11 -7.10 -15.69
N ASP A 307 -16.25 -7.35 -15.08
CA ASP A 307 -16.35 -8.16 -13.87
C ASP A 307 -16.18 -9.64 -14.21
N LEU A 308 -15.20 -10.28 -13.58
CA LEU A 308 -14.89 -11.70 -13.75
C LEU A 308 -15.41 -12.54 -12.57
N GLY A 309 -16.02 -11.92 -11.56
CA GLY A 309 -16.51 -12.54 -10.33
C GLY A 309 -15.60 -12.31 -9.13
N VAL A 310 -15.74 -13.15 -8.12
CA VAL A 310 -14.96 -13.06 -6.88
C VAL A 310 -13.96 -14.21 -6.85
N ALA A 311 -12.70 -13.92 -6.53
CA ALA A 311 -11.69 -14.90 -6.16
C ALA A 311 -11.69 -15.04 -4.63
N PRO A 312 -12.28 -16.11 -4.07
CA PRO A 312 -12.36 -16.27 -2.63
C PRO A 312 -10.96 -16.50 -2.04
N GLN A 313 -10.76 -16.02 -0.82
CA GLN A 313 -9.52 -16.26 -0.08
C GLN A 313 -9.33 -17.75 0.18
N ASP A 314 -8.07 -18.15 0.26
CA ASP A 314 -7.62 -19.50 0.52
C ASP A 314 -8.21 -20.56 -0.42
N THR A 315 -8.78 -20.12 -1.54
CA THR A 315 -9.45 -20.94 -2.53
C THR A 315 -8.87 -20.66 -3.91
N TRP A 316 -8.63 -21.71 -4.68
CA TRP A 316 -8.16 -21.57 -6.06
C TRP A 316 -9.26 -21.02 -6.97
N THR A 317 -8.93 -19.95 -7.69
CA THR A 317 -9.73 -19.40 -8.78
C THR A 317 -9.00 -19.62 -10.09
N ASP A 318 -9.60 -20.41 -10.95
CA ASP A 318 -9.05 -20.76 -12.25
C ASP A 318 -9.40 -19.67 -13.26
N ILE A 319 -8.40 -19.15 -13.97
CA ILE A 319 -8.61 -18.26 -15.10
C ILE A 319 -7.99 -18.83 -16.36
N ARG A 320 -8.74 -18.76 -17.45
CA ARG A 320 -8.27 -19.01 -18.81
C ARG A 320 -8.58 -17.80 -19.67
N VAL A 321 -7.57 -17.31 -20.37
CA VAL A 321 -7.69 -16.18 -21.29
C VAL A 321 -7.19 -16.60 -22.65
N TYR A 322 -8.07 -16.49 -23.63
CA TYR A 322 -7.69 -16.51 -25.03
C TYR A 322 -7.79 -15.10 -25.59
N PHE A 323 -6.83 -14.72 -26.42
CA PHE A 323 -7.02 -13.60 -27.30
C PHE A 323 -6.35 -13.82 -28.65
N LYS A 324 -7.02 -13.31 -29.68
CA LYS A 324 -6.43 -13.05 -30.99
C LYS A 324 -6.13 -11.57 -31.12
N LYS A 325 -4.85 -11.23 -31.11
CA LYS A 325 -4.41 -9.84 -31.15
C LYS A 325 -4.48 -9.30 -32.57
N SER A 326 -5.57 -8.63 -32.96
CA SER A 326 -5.73 -8.11 -34.33
C SER A 326 -5.98 -6.61 -34.40
N LEU A 327 -5.45 -5.99 -35.46
CA LEU A 327 -5.80 -4.62 -35.88
C LEU A 327 -7.06 -4.60 -36.77
N ASN A 328 -7.56 -5.77 -37.16
CA ASN A 328 -8.75 -5.96 -37.98
C ASN A 328 -9.93 -6.45 -37.13
N ALA A 329 -11.09 -6.60 -37.76
CA ALA A 329 -12.32 -6.99 -37.07
C ALA A 329 -12.31 -8.45 -36.56
N ASP A 330 -11.31 -9.25 -36.93
CA ASP A 330 -11.14 -10.64 -36.52
C ASP A 330 -10.43 -10.79 -35.16
N GLY A 331 -10.10 -9.68 -34.48
CA GLY A 331 -9.63 -9.74 -33.11
C GLY A 331 -10.71 -10.32 -32.20
N ARG A 332 -10.28 -11.08 -31.18
CA ARG A 332 -11.18 -11.71 -30.22
C ARG A 332 -10.52 -11.81 -28.85
N VAL A 333 -11.29 -11.68 -27.78
CA VAL A 333 -10.88 -11.99 -26.41
C VAL A 333 -11.96 -12.86 -25.80
N MET A 334 -11.56 -13.98 -25.23
CA MET A 334 -12.43 -14.84 -24.46
C MET A 334 -11.81 -15.11 -23.10
N ILE A 335 -12.64 -15.07 -22.05
CA ILE A 335 -12.20 -15.33 -20.69
C ILE A 335 -13.15 -16.29 -20.02
N TRP A 336 -12.58 -17.31 -19.39
CA TRP A 336 -13.27 -18.22 -18.50
C TRP A 336 -12.74 -18.09 -17.09
N VAL A 337 -13.64 -18.15 -16.12
CA VAL A 337 -13.31 -18.24 -14.70
C VAL A 337 -13.99 -19.48 -14.13
N ASN A 338 -13.21 -20.39 -13.55
CA ASN A 338 -13.69 -21.69 -13.06
C ASN A 338 -14.51 -22.45 -14.12
N GLY A 339 -14.08 -22.39 -15.38
CA GLY A 339 -14.76 -23.01 -16.53
C GLY A 339 -15.97 -22.24 -17.06
N GLU A 340 -16.46 -21.21 -16.36
CA GLU A 340 -17.59 -20.38 -16.81
C GLU A 340 -17.12 -19.27 -17.74
N LEU A 341 -17.71 -19.16 -18.94
CA LEU A 341 -17.42 -18.09 -19.89
C LEU A 341 -17.90 -16.73 -19.36
N LYS A 342 -16.95 -15.85 -18.99
CA LYS A 342 -17.23 -14.49 -18.48
C LYS A 342 -17.18 -13.43 -19.57
N LEU A 343 -16.43 -13.65 -20.64
CA LEU A 343 -16.28 -12.72 -21.74
C LEU A 343 -16.11 -13.48 -23.05
N ASP A 344 -16.85 -13.07 -24.07
CA ASP A 344 -16.56 -13.36 -25.48
C ASP A 344 -16.80 -12.10 -26.29
N ARG A 345 -15.74 -11.46 -26.72
CA ARG A 345 -15.81 -10.21 -27.46
C ARG A 345 -14.94 -10.27 -28.69
N THR A 346 -15.51 -9.88 -29.81
CA THR A 346 -14.80 -9.66 -31.07
C THR A 346 -14.61 -8.17 -31.34
N GLY A 347 -13.62 -7.84 -32.15
CA GLY A 347 -13.41 -6.49 -32.64
C GLY A 347 -11.96 -6.05 -32.69
N LYS A 348 -11.75 -4.90 -33.34
CA LYS A 348 -10.47 -4.21 -33.40
C LYS A 348 -10.04 -3.78 -32.00
N THR A 349 -8.73 -3.62 -31.80
CA THR A 349 -8.15 -2.88 -30.65
C THR A 349 -8.36 -3.46 -29.25
N LEU A 350 -8.86 -4.69 -29.10
CA LEU A 350 -9.04 -5.33 -27.79
C LEU A 350 -7.71 -5.42 -27.00
N LEU A 351 -6.57 -5.54 -27.70
CA LEU A 351 -5.22 -5.38 -27.16
C LEU A 351 -4.36 -4.70 -28.25
N ILE A 352 -4.18 -3.37 -28.22
CA ILE A 352 -3.60 -2.57 -29.33
C ILE A 352 -2.09 -2.80 -29.50
N GLY A 353 -1.55 -2.87 -30.73
CA GLY A 353 -0.14 -2.50 -30.99
C GLY A 353 0.93 -3.60 -30.97
N ASN A 354 2.18 -3.19 -30.74
CA ASN A 354 3.44 -3.95 -30.89
C ASN A 354 3.48 -5.29 -30.15
N ASN A 355 4.53 -6.06 -30.45
CA ASN A 355 4.83 -7.31 -29.75
C ASN A 355 4.85 -7.11 -28.23
N GLY A 356 4.51 -8.16 -27.50
CA GLY A 356 4.49 -8.13 -26.05
C GLY A 356 4.67 -9.50 -25.41
N TYR A 357 4.52 -9.52 -24.10
CA TYR A 357 4.73 -10.68 -23.23
C TYR A 357 3.76 -10.64 -22.05
N THR A 358 3.58 -11.79 -21.41
CA THR A 358 2.77 -11.91 -20.19
C THR A 358 3.64 -11.75 -18.95
N LYS A 359 3.10 -11.05 -17.96
CA LYS A 359 3.62 -11.04 -16.58
C LYS A 359 2.53 -11.52 -15.62
N LEU A 360 2.96 -12.10 -14.51
CA LEU A 360 2.09 -12.41 -13.38
C LEU A 360 2.81 -12.11 -12.07
N GLY A 361 2.02 -11.93 -11.01
CA GLY A 361 2.50 -11.61 -9.67
C GLY A 361 1.61 -10.53 -9.05
N MET A 362 2.20 -9.46 -8.55
CA MET A 362 1.51 -8.29 -8.02
C MET A 362 2.15 -7.02 -8.56
N TYR A 363 1.37 -6.11 -9.13
CA TYR A 363 1.85 -4.84 -9.65
C TYR A 363 0.89 -3.70 -9.31
N THR A 364 1.49 -2.58 -8.91
CA THR A 364 0.86 -1.32 -8.51
C THR A 364 -0.05 -1.41 -7.29
N GLU A 365 -0.18 -0.29 -6.56
CA GLU A 365 -1.16 -0.08 -5.49
C GLU A 365 -1.12 -1.13 -4.35
N ILE A 366 0.03 -1.72 -4.10
CA ILE A 366 0.28 -2.55 -2.91
C ILE A 366 0.44 -1.59 -1.74
N ARG A 367 -0.60 -1.48 -0.90
CA ARG A 367 -0.67 -0.51 0.21
C ARG A 367 -0.39 -1.13 1.57
N ASP A 368 -0.36 -2.45 1.62
CA ASP A 368 -0.12 -3.26 2.79
C ASP A 368 0.40 -4.63 2.35
N ALA A 369 1.00 -5.37 3.28
CA ALA A 369 1.57 -6.69 2.99
C ALA A 369 0.48 -7.64 2.44
N ARG A 370 0.80 -8.30 1.33
CA ARG A 370 -0.06 -9.22 0.60
C ARG A 370 0.69 -10.45 0.14
N THR A 371 0.03 -11.59 0.19
CA THR A 371 0.53 -12.85 -0.38
C THR A 371 -0.44 -13.37 -1.43
N LEU A 372 0.07 -13.75 -2.59
CA LEU A 372 -0.70 -14.31 -3.68
C LEU A 372 -0.03 -15.57 -4.22
N TYR A 373 -0.81 -16.64 -4.36
CA TYR A 373 -0.31 -17.89 -4.90
C TYR A 373 -0.79 -18.11 -6.33
N PHE A 374 0.08 -18.69 -7.16
CA PHE A 374 -0.22 -19.18 -8.49
C PHE A 374 0.14 -20.64 -8.62
N ASP A 375 -0.68 -21.39 -9.35
CA ASP A 375 -0.45 -22.78 -9.75
C ASP A 375 -0.96 -22.97 -11.19
N ASN A 376 -0.52 -24.05 -11.83
CA ASN A 376 -0.85 -24.43 -13.21
C ASN A 376 -0.84 -23.26 -14.22
N VAL A 377 0.23 -22.47 -14.14
CA VAL A 377 0.43 -21.35 -15.05
C VAL A 377 0.90 -21.86 -16.41
N SER A 378 0.15 -21.52 -17.46
CA SER A 378 0.50 -21.81 -18.85
C SER A 378 0.41 -20.55 -19.71
N VAL A 379 1.36 -20.44 -20.64
CA VAL A 379 1.38 -19.44 -21.70
C VAL A 379 1.71 -20.15 -23.00
N SER A 380 0.86 -20.00 -24.00
CA SER A 380 1.02 -20.70 -25.27
C SER A 380 0.46 -19.91 -26.45
N LYS A 381 0.88 -20.29 -27.66
CA LYS A 381 0.33 -19.85 -28.96
C LYS A 381 -0.58 -20.89 -29.60
N ALA A 382 -0.72 -22.06 -28.98
CA ALA A 382 -1.51 -23.16 -29.49
C ALA A 382 -2.08 -24.00 -28.36
N ILE A 383 -3.20 -24.66 -28.64
CA ILE A 383 -3.85 -25.64 -27.79
C ILE A 383 -4.09 -26.91 -28.59
N ASN A 384 -4.17 -28.05 -27.92
CA ASN A 384 -4.36 -29.36 -28.55
C ASN A 384 -5.83 -29.81 -28.63
N ARG A 385 -6.77 -28.90 -28.36
CA ARG A 385 -8.22 -29.14 -28.30
C ARG A 385 -8.98 -27.92 -28.80
N SER A 386 -10.31 -28.00 -28.88
CA SER A 386 -11.09 -26.83 -29.29
C SER A 386 -11.01 -25.72 -28.22
N LEU A 387 -11.23 -24.48 -28.66
CA LEU A 387 -11.18 -23.32 -27.75
C LEU A 387 -12.26 -23.39 -26.64
N GLU A 388 -13.43 -23.95 -26.96
CA GLU A 388 -14.52 -24.11 -26.00
C GLU A 388 -14.19 -25.16 -24.93
N GLU A 389 -13.72 -26.34 -25.35
CA GLU A 389 -13.25 -27.40 -24.45
C GLU A 389 -12.07 -26.92 -23.59
N TRP A 390 -11.14 -26.18 -24.19
CA TRP A 390 -10.02 -25.59 -23.45
C TRP A 390 -10.50 -24.59 -22.41
N GLY A 391 -11.45 -23.71 -22.75
CA GLY A 391 -11.95 -22.70 -21.82
C GLY A 391 -12.73 -23.27 -20.63
N GLN A 392 -13.49 -24.34 -20.85
CA GLN A 392 -14.32 -24.98 -19.82
C GLN A 392 -13.55 -25.97 -18.94
N ALA A 393 -12.40 -26.47 -19.40
CA ALA A 393 -11.63 -27.46 -18.66
C ALA A 393 -11.11 -26.91 -17.32
N PRO A 394 -11.14 -27.72 -16.24
CA PRO A 394 -10.49 -27.35 -14.98
C PRO A 394 -8.99 -27.09 -15.22
N VAL A 395 -8.40 -26.15 -14.47
CA VAL A 395 -6.98 -25.76 -14.60
C VAL A 395 -6.13 -26.66 -13.70
N ASP A 396 -6.41 -27.96 -13.65
CA ASP A 396 -5.56 -28.97 -13.00
C ASP A 396 -4.48 -29.53 -13.94
N GLY A 397 -4.41 -29.04 -15.19
CA GLY A 397 -3.40 -29.44 -16.17
C GLY A 397 -3.57 -30.89 -16.66
N ILE A 398 -4.60 -31.59 -16.18
CA ILE A 398 -4.94 -32.95 -16.56
C ILE A 398 -6.43 -32.93 -16.86
N TYR A 399 -6.81 -32.94 -18.14
CA TYR A 399 -8.15 -33.44 -18.46
C TYR A 399 -8.12 -34.94 -18.19
N ASN A 400 -8.34 -35.29 -16.92
CA ASN A 400 -8.59 -36.64 -16.50
C ASN A 400 -10.08 -36.80 -16.61
N ASP A 401 -10.51 -37.49 -17.65
CA ASP A 401 -11.85 -38.00 -17.85
C ASP A 401 -11.67 -39.52 -17.77
N SER A 402 -11.61 -40.01 -16.53
CA SER A 402 -11.18 -41.38 -16.24
C SER A 402 -12.18 -42.41 -16.79
N ASP A 403 -13.42 -42.01 -17.01
CA ASP A 403 -14.51 -42.80 -17.58
C ASP A 403 -14.87 -42.43 -19.02
N HIS A 404 -14.22 -41.44 -19.61
CA HIS A 404 -14.37 -41.06 -21.02
C HIS A 404 -15.81 -40.63 -21.37
N ASP A 405 -16.52 -40.01 -20.42
CA ASP A 405 -17.91 -39.55 -20.59
C ASP A 405 -17.99 -38.12 -21.18
N GLY A 406 -16.84 -37.45 -21.31
CA GLY A 406 -16.71 -36.09 -21.81
C GLY A 406 -16.72 -35.01 -20.72
N VAL A 407 -16.82 -35.38 -19.45
CA VAL A 407 -16.74 -34.48 -18.28
C VAL A 407 -15.42 -34.75 -17.55
N SER A 408 -14.66 -33.69 -17.23
CA SER A 408 -13.43 -33.88 -16.46
C SER A 408 -13.76 -34.31 -15.03
N ASN A 409 -12.96 -35.22 -14.45
CA ASN A 409 -13.10 -35.73 -13.09
C ASN A 409 -13.28 -34.65 -12.01
N GLY A 410 -12.71 -33.45 -12.20
CA GLY A 410 -12.86 -32.33 -11.25
C GLY A 410 -14.23 -31.63 -11.32
N LEU A 411 -14.96 -31.83 -12.41
CA LEU A 411 -16.31 -31.31 -12.67
C LEU A 411 -17.38 -32.42 -12.63
N ASP A 412 -16.95 -33.69 -12.54
CA ASP A 412 -17.82 -34.85 -12.53
C ASP A 412 -18.09 -35.34 -11.08
N PRO A 413 -19.36 -35.41 -10.63
CA PRO A 413 -19.72 -36.04 -9.37
C PRO A 413 -19.49 -37.57 -9.33
N TYR A 414 -19.27 -38.23 -10.48
CA TYR A 414 -19.03 -39.68 -10.60
C TYR A 414 -17.82 -40.03 -11.50
N PRO A 415 -16.61 -39.55 -11.18
CA PRO A 415 -15.42 -39.49 -12.06
C PRO A 415 -14.81 -40.83 -12.51
N PHE A 416 -15.53 -41.95 -12.39
CA PHE A 416 -15.08 -43.30 -12.71
C PHE A 416 -16.23 -44.21 -13.23
N ASP A 417 -17.41 -43.68 -13.54
CA ASP A 417 -18.58 -44.47 -13.97
C ASP A 417 -19.03 -44.11 -15.41
N PRO A 418 -18.51 -44.82 -16.44
CA PRO A 418 -18.74 -44.48 -17.85
C PRO A 418 -20.17 -44.72 -18.35
N ASN A 419 -21.05 -45.29 -17.52
CA ASN A 419 -22.37 -45.74 -17.95
C ASN A 419 -23.52 -44.90 -17.36
N ARG A 420 -23.22 -43.74 -16.77
CA ARG A 420 -24.20 -42.97 -16.01
C ARG A 420 -24.66 -41.68 -16.66
#